data_AF-A0A951L4Z1-F1
#
_entry.id   AF-A0A951L4Z1-F1
#
_cell.length_a   1.000
_cell.length_b   1.000
_cell.length_c   1.000
_cell.angle_alpha   90.00
_cell.angle_beta   90.00
_cell.angle_gamma   90.00
#
_symmetry.space_group_name_H-M   'P 1'
#
loop_
_entity.id
_entity.type
_entity.pdbx_description
1 polymer ?
#
loop_
_entity_poly.entity_id
_entity_poly.type
_entity_poly.pdbx_seq_one_letter_code
_entity_poly.pdbx_strand_id
1 'polypeptide(L)'
;MTFENDDLDNGHVTATVTGRRLAVVVLSASFDDGWTVTVDGHPQPTKMVVPALVATGVPAGTHAIASRYKDYSGYRELFALSALILAAFAGTGAVRQRALRSPISAPPRRPARVSFVRPFRDGRRGT
;
A
#
# COMPACT_ATOMS: atom_id res chain seq x y z
N MET A 1 -19.50 38.26 -0.51
CA MET A 1 -18.48 37.77 -1.44
C MET A 1 -17.97 36.48 -0.83
N THR A 2 -17.89 35.40 -1.61
CA THR A 2 -17.48 34.09 -1.11
C THR A 2 -16.06 33.81 -1.60
N PHE A 3 -15.20 33.34 -0.70
CA PHE A 3 -13.84 32.90 -1.03
C PHE A 3 -13.68 31.47 -0.55
N GLU A 4 -12.99 30.64 -1.32
CA GLU A 4 -12.66 29.26 -0.97
C GLU A 4 -11.19 29.00 -1.27
N ASN A 5 -10.58 28.12 -0.48
CA ASN A 5 -9.21 27.66 -0.64
C ASN A 5 -9.08 26.23 -0.11
N ASP A 6 -8.47 25.37 -0.94
CA ASP A 6 -8.42 23.93 -0.73
C ASP A 6 -6.97 23.45 -0.65
N ASP A 7 -6.65 22.72 0.41
CA ASP A 7 -5.41 21.98 0.63
C ASP A 7 -5.78 20.50 0.79
N LEU A 8 -6.02 19.85 -0.34
CA LEU A 8 -6.54 18.49 -0.40
C LEU A 8 -5.50 17.46 0.08
N ASP A 9 -4.21 17.75 -0.07
CA ASP A 9 -3.12 16.88 0.38
C ASP A 9 -3.14 16.73 1.92
N ASN A 10 -3.55 17.78 2.63
CA ASN A 10 -3.72 17.78 4.09
C ASN A 10 -5.18 17.59 4.53
N GLY A 11 -6.08 17.29 3.60
CA GLY A 11 -7.51 17.10 3.87
C GLY A 11 -8.18 18.34 4.45
N HIS A 12 -7.74 19.55 4.09
CA HIS A 12 -8.20 20.81 4.67
C HIS A 12 -8.85 21.70 3.61
N VAL A 13 -10.06 22.15 3.86
CA VAL A 13 -10.81 23.06 2.99
C VAL A 13 -11.31 24.24 3.81
N THR A 14 -11.08 25.44 3.31
CA THR A 14 -11.48 26.69 3.99
C THR A 14 -12.36 27.53 3.08
N ALA A 15 -13.41 28.12 3.63
CA ALA A 15 -14.31 28.99 2.89
C ALA A 15 -14.85 30.13 3.76
N THR A 16 -15.00 31.32 3.16
CA THR A 16 -15.72 32.44 3.78
C THR A 16 -17.07 32.58 3.10
N VAL A 17 -18.15 32.44 3.86
CA VAL A 17 -19.52 32.48 3.33
C VAL A 17 -20.27 33.66 3.95
N THR A 18 -20.94 34.45 3.11
CA THR A 18 -21.84 35.54 3.55
C THR A 18 -23.28 35.20 3.19
N GLY A 19 -24.16 35.12 4.19
CA GLY A 19 -25.58 34.83 4.03
C GLY A 19 -26.47 35.78 4.84
N ARG A 20 -27.68 36.08 4.33
CA ARG A 20 -28.68 36.91 5.05
C ARG A 20 -29.65 36.09 5.92
N ARG A 21 -29.55 34.76 5.85
CA ARG A 21 -30.41 33.79 6.54
C ARG A 21 -29.55 32.59 6.92
N LEU A 22 -30.08 31.75 7.79
CA LEU A 22 -29.51 30.43 8.05
C LEU A 22 -29.30 29.70 6.70
N ALA A 23 -28.09 29.20 6.50
CA ALA A 23 -27.68 28.52 5.29
C ALA A 23 -27.10 27.14 5.62
N VAL A 24 -27.03 26.29 4.61
CA VAL A 24 -26.30 25.03 4.66
C VAL A 24 -25.11 25.18 3.73
N VAL A 25 -23.92 24.90 4.26
CA VAL A 25 -22.71 24.84 3.45
C VAL A 25 -22.39 23.38 3.19
N VAL A 26 -22.19 23.05 1.93
CA VAL A 26 -21.95 21.70 1.45
C VAL A 26 -20.52 21.63 0.93
N LEU A 27 -19.77 20.67 1.45
CA LEU A 27 -18.47 20.29 0.92
C LEU A 27 -18.68 19.17 -0.11
N SER A 28 -18.15 19.34 -1.32
CA SER A 28 -18.21 18.34 -2.39
C SER A 28 -17.17 17.23 -2.15
N ALA A 29 -17.31 16.54 -1.04
CA ALA A 29 -16.52 15.38 -0.66
C ALA A 29 -17.44 14.28 -0.12
N SER A 30 -17.01 13.03 -0.30
CA SER A 30 -17.70 11.88 0.27
C SER A 30 -17.74 12.00 1.80
N PHE A 31 -18.92 11.78 2.36
CA PHE A 31 -19.15 11.76 3.79
C PHE A 31 -18.43 10.57 4.43
N ASP A 32 -17.73 10.86 5.52
CA ASP A 32 -17.02 9.93 6.37
C ASP A 32 -16.93 10.54 7.78
N ASP A 33 -16.88 9.70 8.81
CA ASP A 33 -16.82 10.14 10.21
C ASP A 33 -15.52 10.90 10.55
N GLY A 34 -14.49 10.80 9.69
CA GLY A 34 -13.25 11.57 9.82
C GLY A 34 -13.41 13.07 9.54
N TRP A 35 -14.52 13.51 8.93
CA TRP A 35 -14.74 14.93 8.65
C TRP A 35 -15.15 15.72 9.90
N THR A 36 -14.41 16.79 10.16
CA THR A 36 -14.73 17.79 11.17
C THR A 36 -14.92 19.15 10.51
N VAL A 37 -15.91 19.93 10.97
CA VAL A 37 -16.17 21.26 10.44
C VAL A 37 -16.25 22.25 11.60
N THR A 38 -15.68 23.44 11.38
CA THR A 38 -15.77 24.57 12.30
C THR A 38 -16.37 25.78 11.59
N VAL A 39 -17.13 26.57 12.35
CA VAL A 39 -17.65 27.87 11.94
C VAL A 39 -17.10 28.90 12.92
N ASP A 40 -16.31 29.83 12.42
CA ASP A 40 -15.53 30.80 13.21
C ASP A 40 -14.70 30.14 14.33
N GLY A 41 -14.10 28.99 14.02
CA GLY A 41 -13.32 28.20 14.96
C GLY A 41 -14.12 27.35 15.95
N HIS A 42 -15.45 27.44 15.96
CA HIS A 42 -16.30 26.63 16.82
C HIS A 42 -16.74 25.34 16.11
N PRO A 43 -16.58 24.16 16.73
CA PRO A 43 -17.05 22.91 16.15
C PRO A 43 -18.54 22.95 15.83
N GLN A 44 -18.90 22.55 14.62
CA GLN A 44 -20.28 22.37 14.19
C GLN A 44 -20.51 20.93 13.74
N PRO A 45 -21.71 20.38 13.98
CA PRO A 45 -22.02 19.03 13.55
C PRO A 45 -21.99 18.95 12.03
N THR A 46 -21.35 17.91 11.53
CA THR A 46 -21.45 17.48 10.14
C THR A 46 -22.71 16.65 9.95
N LYS A 47 -23.33 16.83 8.80
CA LYS A 47 -24.53 16.08 8.39
C LYS A 47 -24.30 15.55 6.99
N MET A 48 -24.78 14.34 6.76
CA MET A 48 -24.83 13.78 5.41
C MET A 48 -26.01 14.40 4.66
N VAL A 49 -25.76 15.00 3.50
CA VAL A 49 -26.79 15.58 2.63
C VAL A 49 -26.61 15.12 1.19
N VAL A 50 -27.72 14.99 0.44
CA VAL A 50 -27.77 14.37 -0.91
C VAL A 50 -26.96 13.05 -0.91
N PRO A 51 -26.63 12.32 -2.00
CA PRO A 51 -25.91 11.06 -1.79
C PRO A 51 -24.52 11.32 -1.20
N ALA A 52 -24.37 11.04 0.09
CA ALA A 52 -23.12 11.03 0.84
C ALA A 52 -22.25 12.30 0.74
N LEU A 53 -22.81 13.52 0.72
CA LEU A 53 -21.99 14.75 0.85
C LEU A 53 -21.96 15.26 2.29
N VAL A 54 -20.86 15.93 2.65
CA VAL A 54 -20.67 16.58 3.96
C VAL A 54 -21.31 17.96 3.95
N ALA A 55 -22.11 18.27 4.96
CA ALA A 55 -22.65 19.59 5.14
C ALA A 55 -22.68 20.04 6.60
N THR A 56 -22.70 21.36 6.79
CA THR A 56 -22.91 21.98 8.09
C THR A 56 -23.88 23.15 8.00
N GLY A 57 -24.54 23.46 9.11
CA GLY A 57 -25.40 24.64 9.22
C GLY A 57 -24.57 25.87 9.57
N VAL A 58 -24.84 26.99 8.90
CA VAL A 58 -24.17 28.26 9.14
C VAL A 58 -25.23 29.33 9.46
N PRO A 59 -25.09 30.08 10.56
CA PRO A 59 -25.98 31.20 10.88
C PRO A 59 -25.97 32.29 9.80
N ALA A 60 -26.92 33.22 9.90
CA ALA A 60 -26.89 34.43 9.08
C ALA A 60 -25.70 35.32 9.50
N GLY A 61 -24.96 35.83 8.53
CA GLY A 61 -23.74 36.61 8.78
C GLY A 61 -22.65 36.32 7.76
N THR A 62 -21.44 36.79 8.05
CA THR A 62 -20.22 36.39 7.35
C THR A 62 -19.43 35.50 8.29
N HIS A 63 -19.14 34.29 7.85
CA HIS A 63 -18.49 33.29 8.68
C HIS A 63 -17.32 32.64 7.95
N ALA A 64 -16.25 32.37 8.69
CA ALA A 64 -15.14 31.56 8.22
C ALA A 64 -15.41 30.09 8.56
N ILE A 65 -15.30 29.23 7.55
CA ILE A 65 -15.60 27.82 7.63
C ILE A 65 -14.30 27.08 7.36
N ALA A 66 -13.95 26.14 8.24
CA ALA A 66 -12.81 25.25 8.01
C ALA A 66 -13.28 23.80 8.20
N SER A 67 -13.04 22.99 7.17
CA SER A 67 -13.37 21.57 7.11
C SER A 67 -12.08 20.77 7.07
N ARG A 68 -11.90 19.82 7.98
CA ARG A 68 -10.69 19.01 8.06
C ARG A 68 -11.03 17.53 8.14
N TYR A 69 -10.39 16.74 7.29
CA TYR A 69 -10.39 15.29 7.36
C TYR A 69 -9.34 14.82 8.36
N LYS A 70 -9.74 13.95 9.27
CA LYS A 70 -8.84 13.27 10.19
C LYS A 70 -8.59 11.85 9.68
N ASP A 71 -7.35 11.59 9.27
CA ASP A 71 -6.94 10.27 8.84
C ASP A 71 -7.15 9.21 9.93
N TYR A 72 -7.51 8.00 9.48
CA TYR A 72 -7.57 6.84 10.36
C TYR A 72 -6.16 6.42 10.78
N SER A 73 -5.84 6.56 12.07
CA SER A 73 -4.49 6.31 12.58
C SER A 73 -4.02 4.87 12.42
N GLY A 74 -4.94 3.91 12.26
CA GLY A 74 -4.64 2.47 12.21
C GLY A 74 -4.03 1.96 10.89
N TYR A 75 -3.92 2.80 9.86
CA TYR A 75 -3.41 2.37 8.56
C TYR A 75 -1.96 1.85 8.63
N ARG A 76 -1.15 2.41 9.52
CA ARG A 76 0.25 2.00 9.68
C ARG A 76 0.34 0.58 10.23
N GLU A 77 -0.53 0.23 11.17
CA GLU A 77 -0.65 -1.08 11.79
C GLU A 77 -1.17 -2.11 10.78
N LEU A 78 -2.20 -1.76 10.00
CA LEU A 78 -2.69 -2.64 8.93
C LEU A 78 -1.63 -2.87 7.85
N PHE A 79 -0.89 -1.81 7.49
CA PHE A 79 0.20 -1.92 6.53
C PHE A 79 1.32 -2.83 7.05
N ALA A 80 1.72 -2.64 8.31
CA ALA A 80 2.70 -3.50 8.97
C ALA A 80 2.23 -4.96 9.02
N LEU A 81 0.98 -5.21 9.39
CA LEU A 81 0.38 -6.54 9.43
C LEU A 81 0.37 -7.18 8.04
N SER A 82 -0.01 -6.42 7.00
CA SER A 82 -0.01 -6.89 5.62
C SER A 82 1.40 -7.25 5.14
N ALA A 83 2.39 -6.40 5.45
CA ALA A 83 3.79 -6.66 5.13
C ALA A 83 4.32 -7.92 5.84
N LEU A 84 3.95 -8.13 7.11
CA LEU A 84 4.33 -9.33 7.87
C LEU A 84 3.74 -10.59 7.25
N ILE A 85 2.46 -10.56 6.86
CA ILE A 85 1.81 -11.69 6.19
C ILE A 85 2.50 -11.99 4.85
N LEU A 86 2.75 -10.97 4.03
CA LEU A 86 3.43 -11.13 2.74
C LEU A 86 4.85 -11.71 2.92
N ALA A 87 5.61 -11.24 3.91
CA ALA A 87 6.93 -11.77 4.22
C ALA A 87 6.88 -13.24 4.65
N ALA A 88 5.89 -13.63 5.46
CA ALA A 88 5.71 -15.02 5.86
C ALA A 88 5.41 -15.94 4.65
N PHE A 89 4.55 -15.49 3.73
CA PHE A 89 4.25 -16.22 2.50
C PHE A 89 5.48 -16.31 1.57
N ALA A 90 6.21 -15.22 1.38
CA ALA A 90 7.43 -15.23 0.57
C ALA A 90 8.51 -16.15 1.17
N GLY A 91 8.66 -16.15 2.50
CA GLY A 91 9.59 -17.01 3.22
C GLY A 91 9.28 -18.50 3.04
N THR A 92 8.02 -18.91 3.16
CA THR A 92 7.61 -20.31 2.96
C THR A 92 7.83 -20.77 1.51
N GLY A 93 7.53 -19.92 0.53
CA GLY A 93 7.80 -20.19 -0.88
C GLY A 93 9.29 -20.33 -1.19
N ALA A 94 10.12 -19.44 -0.65
CA ALA A 94 11.57 -19.47 -0.84
C ALA A 94 12.22 -20.70 -0.19
N VAL A 95 11.79 -21.08 1.02
CA VAL A 95 12.27 -22.29 1.71
C VAL A 95 11.91 -23.55 0.92
N ARG A 96 10.66 -23.64 0.42
CA ARG A 96 10.19 -24.78 -0.37
C ARG A 96 10.92 -24.89 -1.72
N GLN A 97 11.18 -23.76 -2.39
CA GLN A 97 11.97 -23.73 -3.63
C GLN A 97 13.44 -24.12 -3.39
N ARG A 98 14.02 -23.72 -2.25
CA ARG A 98 15.39 -24.11 -1.89
C ARG A 98 15.51 -25.61 -1.59
N ALA A 99 14.52 -26.18 -0.91
CA ALA A 99 14.46 -27.62 -0.64
C ALA A 99 14.31 -28.44 -1.93
N LEU A 100 13.47 -27.99 -2.87
CA LEU A 100 13.28 -28.65 -4.17
C LEU A 100 14.44 -28.45 -5.15
N ARG A 101 15.24 -27.37 -4.99
CA ARG A 101 16.49 -27.14 -5.72
C ARG A 101 17.71 -27.80 -5.08
N SER A 102 17.52 -28.66 -4.06
CA SER A 102 18.60 -29.51 -3.56
C SER A 102 19.17 -30.31 -4.75
N PRO A 103 20.50 -30.34 -4.96
CA PRO A 103 21.06 -30.81 -6.20
C PRO A 103 20.80 -32.31 -6.35
N ILE A 104 19.90 -32.68 -7.26
CA ILE A 104 19.85 -34.03 -7.80
C ILE A 104 21.08 -34.19 -8.71
N SER A 105 21.85 -35.24 -8.42
CA SER A 105 22.87 -35.91 -9.25
C SER A 105 24.28 -35.33 -9.28
N ALA A 106 25.13 -35.81 -8.36
CA ALA A 106 26.46 -36.21 -8.81
C ALA A 106 26.29 -37.36 -9.83
N PRO A 107 26.80 -37.27 -11.07
CA PRO A 107 26.73 -38.38 -12.01
C PRO A 107 27.50 -39.58 -11.44
N PRO A 108 27.04 -40.83 -11.67
CA PRO A 108 27.75 -42.01 -11.18
C PRO A 108 29.17 -42.01 -11.74
N ARG A 109 30.16 -42.15 -10.86
CA ARG A 109 31.57 -42.28 -11.24
C ARG A 109 31.69 -43.44 -12.23
N ARG A 110 32.04 -43.10 -13.48
CA ARG A 110 32.36 -44.06 -14.54
C ARG A 110 33.43 -45.03 -14.01
N PRO A 111 33.23 -46.36 -14.02
CA PRO A 111 34.26 -47.28 -13.56
C PRO A 111 35.52 -47.10 -14.40
N ALA A 112 36.68 -47.10 -13.73
CA ALA A 112 37.98 -46.90 -14.36
C ALA A 112 38.17 -47.90 -15.51
N ARG A 113 38.48 -47.38 -16.70
CA ARG A 113 38.82 -48.18 -17.87
C ARG A 113 40.09 -48.98 -17.54
N VAL A 114 39.96 -50.30 -17.40
CA VAL A 114 41.12 -51.19 -17.30
C VAL A 114 41.83 -51.20 -18.65
N SER A 115 43.03 -50.65 -18.70
CA SER A 115 43.90 -50.69 -19.87
C SER A 115 44.48 -52.09 -20.01
N PHE A 116 44.03 -52.84 -21.01
CA PHE A 116 44.63 -54.12 -21.39
C PHE A 116 45.98 -53.85 -22.05
N VAL A 117 47.08 -54.16 -21.35
CA VAL A 117 48.43 -54.11 -21.91
C VAL A 117 48.57 -55.27 -22.91
N ARG A 118 48.76 -54.95 -24.20
CA ARG A 118 49.10 -55.97 -25.21
C ARG A 118 50.58 -56.33 -25.10
N PRO A 119 50.96 -57.62 -25.12
CA PRO A 119 52.36 -58.02 -25.12
C PRO A 119 53.04 -57.67 -26.46
N PHE A 120 54.25 -57.12 -26.35
CA PHE A 120 55.15 -56.76 -27.43
C PHE A 120 55.66 -58.05 -28.11
N ARG A 121 55.37 -58.22 -29.40
CA ARG A 121 55.86 -59.34 -30.22
C ARG A 121 57.20 -58.94 -30.84
N ASP A 122 58.29 -59.47 -30.28
CA ASP A 122 59.64 -59.35 -30.84
C ASP A 122 59.71 -60.10 -32.17
N GLY A 123 60.01 -59.36 -33.24
CA GLY A 123 60.20 -59.87 -34.59
C GLY A 123 61.67 -59.81 -34.95
N ARG A 124 62.49 -60.74 -34.44
CA ARG A 124 63.85 -60.94 -34.98
C ARG A 124 63.78 -61.68 -36.31
N ARG A 125 64.17 -60.95 -37.37
CA ARG A 125 64.70 -61.53 -38.61
C ARG A 125 66.16 -61.88 -38.39
N GLY A 126 66.58 -63.04 -38.88
CA GLY A 126 67.99 -63.45 -38.91
C GLY A 126 68.19 -64.55 -39.93
N THR A 127 68.70 -64.12 -41.10
CA THR A 127 69.53 -64.83 -42.10
C THR A 127 69.03 -66.14 -42.70
#